data_AF-A0ABD2Y4T4-F1
#
_entry.id   AF-A0ABD2Y4T4-F1
#
_cell.length_a   1.000
_cell.length_b   1.000
_cell.length_c   1.000
_cell.angle_alpha   90.00
_cell.angle_beta   90.00
_cell.angle_gamma   90.00
#
_symmetry.space_group_name_H-M   'P 1'
#
loop_
_entity.id
_entity.type
_entity.pdbx_description
1 polymer ?
#
loop_
_entity_poly.entity_id
_entity_poly.type
_entity_poly.pdbx_seq_one_letter_code
_entity_poly.pdbx_strand_id
1 'polypeptide(L)'
;MNVGREILDFHGEMVLLENYSALNYTGLVKILKKYDNRSGALIRLPFIQKGLEQPFFRIDVLNKLVKEREAMLYHLFSLSDELSSQTEGNEGCEMKTVTETEERTLKVPEELAEIEYMENMYMKLVSSVLRVLKEIRGGSSTVSMFSLLPL
;
A
#
# COMPACT_ATOMS: atom_id res chain seq x y z
N MET A 1 -14.09 17.85 -1.19
CA MET A 1 -13.34 16.79 -0.48
C MET A 1 -13.74 15.48 -1.11
N ASN A 2 -12.81 14.83 -1.82
CA ASN A 2 -13.09 13.56 -2.49
C ASN A 2 -12.88 12.43 -1.48
N VAL A 3 -13.98 11.94 -0.90
CA VAL A 3 -14.01 10.89 0.13
C VAL A 3 -13.19 9.66 -0.29
N GLY A 4 -13.16 9.31 -1.58
CA GLY A 4 -12.34 8.20 -2.09
C GLY A 4 -10.83 8.43 -1.92
N ARG A 5 -10.34 9.66 -2.11
CA ARG A 5 -8.93 10.00 -1.93
C ARG A 5 -8.52 9.87 -0.46
N GLU A 6 -9.35 10.37 0.45
CA GLU A 6 -9.11 10.27 1.90
C GLU A 6 -9.09 8.81 2.39
N ILE A 7 -9.94 7.93 1.83
CA ILE A 7 -9.92 6.50 2.15
C ILE A 7 -8.65 5.82 1.63
N LEU A 8 -8.20 6.16 0.42
CA LEU A 8 -6.96 5.63 -0.16
C LEU A 8 -5.73 6.07 0.64
N ASP A 9 -5.63 7.35 1.00
CA ASP A 9 -4.52 7.88 1.78
C ASP A 9 -4.46 7.20 3.15
N PHE A 10 -5.60 7.05 3.84
CA PHE A 10 -5.68 6.35 5.11
C PHE A 10 -5.28 4.86 4.99
N HIS A 11 -5.68 4.18 3.91
CA HIS A 11 -5.23 2.81 3.63
C HIS A 11 -3.72 2.75 3.45
N GLY A 12 -3.13 3.67 2.68
CA GLY A 12 -1.68 3.76 2.49
C GLY A 12 -0.92 3.95 3.81
N GLU A 13 -1.41 4.81 4.70
CA GLU A 13 -0.82 4.99 6.04
C GLU A 13 -0.85 3.72 6.88
N MET A 14 -1.96 2.97 6.86
CA MET A 14 -2.06 1.70 7.59
C MET A 14 -1.10 0.64 7.04
N VAL A 15 -0.98 0.51 5.72
CA VAL A 15 -0.03 -0.40 5.08
C VAL A 15 1.42 -0.03 5.42
N LEU A 16 1.74 1.27 5.46
CA LEU A 16 3.05 1.74 5.91
C LEU A 16 3.33 1.35 7.37
N LEU A 17 2.32 1.40 8.23
CA LEU A 17 2.44 1.00 9.63
C LEU A 17 2.64 -0.52 9.80
N GLU A 18 1.98 -1.36 9.00
CA GLU A 18 2.24 -2.80 8.95
C GLU A 18 3.68 -3.09 8.53
N ASN A 19 4.16 -2.42 7.49
CA ASN A 19 5.52 -2.56 7.01
C ASN A 19 6.55 -2.11 8.06
N TYR A 20 6.29 -1.00 8.75
CA TYR A 20 7.11 -0.55 9.87
C TYR A 20 7.24 -1.66 10.92
N SER A 21 6.12 -2.26 11.34
CA SER A 21 6.12 -3.35 12.32
C SER A 21 6.99 -4.53 11.87
N ALA A 22 6.77 -5.01 10.64
CA ALA A 22 7.48 -6.16 10.08
C ALA A 22 9.00 -5.93 9.96
N LEU A 23 9.41 -4.75 9.48
CA LEU A 23 10.82 -4.39 9.34
C LEU A 23 11.52 -4.27 10.69
N ASN A 24 10.89 -3.63 11.67
CA ASN A 24 11.47 -3.47 13.00
C ASN A 24 11.61 -4.81 13.72
N TYR A 25 10.59 -5.67 13.65
CA TYR A 25 10.67 -7.02 14.21
C TYR A 25 11.77 -7.85 13.55
N THR A 26 11.87 -7.78 12.22
CA THR A 26 12.97 -8.43 11.48
C THR A 26 14.34 -7.91 11.92
N GLY A 27 14.46 -6.59 12.12
CA GLY A 27 15.66 -5.95 12.65
C GLY A 27 16.05 -6.47 14.03
N LEU A 28 15.07 -6.59 14.94
CA LEU A 28 15.25 -7.16 16.27
C LEU A 28 15.76 -8.60 16.21
N VAL A 29 15.11 -9.46 15.41
CA VAL A 29 15.54 -10.85 15.24
C VAL A 29 16.97 -10.93 14.68
N LYS A 30 17.31 -10.07 13.71
CA LYS A 30 18.65 -10.03 13.10
C LYS A 30 19.73 -9.59 14.08
N ILE A 31 19.49 -8.55 14.89
CA ILE A 31 20.50 -8.09 15.86
C ILE A 31 20.69 -9.09 16.99
N LEU A 32 19.62 -9.75 17.45
CA LEU A 32 19.71 -10.83 18.43
C LEU A 32 20.49 -12.03 17.90
N LYS A 33 20.22 -12.46 16.66
CA LYS A 33 21.02 -13.51 15.99
C LYS A 33 22.49 -13.12 15.92
N LYS A 34 22.79 -11.86 15.57
CA LYS A 34 24.17 -11.37 15.51
C LYS A 34 24.84 -11.39 16.88
N TYR A 35 24.14 -10.99 17.94
CA TYR A 35 24.66 -11.02 19.29
C TYR A 35 24.96 -12.44 19.76
N ASP A 36 24.02 -13.37 19.60
CA ASP A 36 24.21 -14.77 19.96
C ASP A 36 25.42 -15.39 19.25
N ASN A 37 25.56 -15.13 17.94
CA ASN A 37 26.69 -15.64 17.16
C ASN A 37 28.05 -15.08 17.61
N ARG A 38 28.09 -13.85 18.14
CA ARG A 38 29.34 -13.22 18.59
C ARG A 38 29.69 -13.53 20.04
N SER A 39 28.68 -13.68 20.90
CA SER A 39 28.85 -13.83 22.35
C SER A 39 28.73 -15.27 22.84
N GLY A 40 28.02 -16.13 22.12
CA GLY A 40 27.63 -17.46 22.58
C GLY A 40 26.53 -17.48 23.65
N ALA A 41 25.96 -16.33 24.02
CA ALA A 41 25.07 -16.20 25.19
C ALA A 41 23.61 -16.67 24.97
N LEU A 42 23.24 -17.10 23.75
CA LEU A 42 21.93 -17.67 23.38
C LEU A 42 20.70 -16.95 23.96
N ILE A 43 20.68 -15.61 23.92
CA ILE A 43 19.61 -14.79 24.50
C ILE A 43 18.44 -14.54 23.53
N ARG A 44 18.55 -14.94 22.26
CA ARG A 44 17.54 -14.62 21.23
C ARG A 44 16.13 -15.07 21.61
N LEU A 45 15.97 -16.28 22.15
CA LEU A 45 14.65 -16.86 22.43
C LEU A 45 13.82 -16.02 23.44
N PRO A 46 14.32 -15.70 24.66
CA PRO A 46 13.54 -14.91 25.61
C PRO A 46 13.24 -13.48 25.11
N PHE A 47 14.10 -12.90 24.28
CA PHE A 47 13.84 -11.58 23.69
C PHE A 47 12.82 -11.61 22.56
N ILE A 48 12.81 -12.66 21.72
CA ILE A 48 11.78 -12.85 20.70
C ILE A 48 10.40 -12.96 21.35
N GLN A 49 10.26 -13.79 22.39
CA GLN A 49 8.99 -13.95 23.10
C GLN A 49 8.46 -12.62 23.64
N LYS A 50 9.33 -11.83 24.30
CA LYS A 50 8.98 -10.48 24.76
C LYS A 50 8.62 -9.53 23.62
N GLY A 51 9.28 -9.64 22.48
CA GLY A 51 9.00 -8.85 21.28
C GLY A 51 7.60 -9.10 20.71
N LEU A 52 7.16 -10.36 20.68
CA LEU A 52 5.81 -10.76 20.23
C LEU A 52 4.70 -10.19 21.13
N GLU A 53 5.02 -9.84 22.37
CA GLU A 53 4.10 -9.22 23.32
C GLU A 53 4.01 -7.70 23.17
N GLN A 54 4.92 -7.08 22.42
CA GLN A 54 4.94 -5.64 22.30
C GLN A 54 3.84 -5.10 21.36
N PRO A 55 3.24 -3.95 21.68
CA PRO A 55 2.18 -3.35 20.88
C PRO A 55 2.58 -3.06 19.43
N PHE A 56 3.84 -2.73 19.18
CA PHE A 56 4.31 -2.45 17.82
C PHE A 56 4.26 -3.67 16.89
N PHE A 57 4.28 -4.89 17.45
CA PHE A 57 4.19 -6.14 16.69
C PHE A 57 2.77 -6.70 16.64
N ARG A 58 1.95 -6.43 17.66
CA ARG A 58 0.56 -6.90 17.76
C ARG A 58 -0.40 -6.06 16.91
N ILE A 59 -0.28 -6.23 15.59
CA ILE A 59 -1.01 -5.45 14.58
C ILE A 59 -2.30 -6.14 14.09
N ASP A 60 -2.88 -7.07 14.86
CA ASP A 60 -4.09 -7.82 14.42
C ASP A 60 -5.28 -6.91 14.10
N VAL A 61 -5.47 -5.85 14.89
CA VAL A 61 -6.51 -4.84 14.66
C VAL A 61 -6.22 -4.05 13.40
N LEU A 62 -4.95 -3.67 13.17
CA LEU A 62 -4.52 -2.96 11.96
C LEU A 62 -4.78 -3.81 10.71
N ASN A 63 -4.37 -5.08 10.72
CA ASN A 63 -4.62 -6.02 9.64
C ASN A 63 -6.12 -6.15 9.31
N LYS A 64 -6.98 -6.13 10.33
CA LYS A 64 -8.45 -6.15 10.14
C LYS A 64 -8.93 -4.86 9.47
N LEU A 65 -8.48 -3.70 9.95
CA LEU A 65 -8.85 -2.40 9.40
C LEU A 65 -8.39 -2.23 7.95
N VAL A 66 -7.19 -2.70 7.61
CA VAL A 66 -6.67 -2.71 6.23
C VAL A 66 -7.61 -3.50 5.31
N LYS A 67 -7.98 -4.73 5.68
CA LYS A 67 -8.91 -5.57 4.91
C LYS A 67 -10.30 -4.95 4.75
N GLU A 68 -10.84 -4.37 5.82
CA GLU A 68 -12.15 -3.68 5.77
C GLU A 68 -12.11 -2.51 4.78
N ARG A 69 -11.00 -1.79 4.73
CA ARG A 69 -10.82 -0.63 3.84
C ARG A 69 -10.57 -1.02 2.40
N GLU A 70 -9.83 -2.11 2.16
CA GLU A 70 -9.72 -2.73 0.84
C GLU A 70 -11.08 -3.14 0.29
N ALA A 71 -11.93 -3.77 1.13
CA ALA A 71 -13.29 -4.15 0.72
C ALA A 71 -14.16 -2.93 0.38
N MET A 72 -14.10 -1.87 1.18
CA MET A 72 -14.82 -0.62 0.88
C MET A 72 -14.34 0.03 -0.42
N LEU A 73 -13.02 0.07 -0.65
CA LEU A 73 -12.45 0.59 -1.90
C LEU A 73 -12.90 -0.23 -3.11
N TYR A 74 -12.89 -1.57 -2.99
CA TYR A 74 -13.37 -2.45 -4.04
C TYR A 74 -14.83 -2.15 -4.42
N HIS A 75 -15.72 -1.97 -3.44
CA HIS A 75 -17.10 -1.58 -3.71
C HIS A 75 -17.25 -0.19 -4.34
N LEU A 76 -16.46 0.80 -3.90
CA LEU A 76 -16.44 2.14 -4.47
C LEU A 76 -16.03 2.12 -5.95
N PHE A 77 -14.97 1.38 -6.30
CA PHE A 77 -14.49 1.28 -7.67
C PHE A 77 -15.40 0.43 -8.57
N SER A 78 -15.97 -0.66 -8.04
CA SER A 78 -16.93 -1.48 -8.79
C SER A 78 -18.21 -0.70 -9.12
N LEU A 79 -18.69 0.15 -8.20
CA LEU A 79 -19.87 0.99 -8.44
C LEU A 79 -19.60 2.09 -9.48
N SER A 80 -18.37 2.64 -9.52
CA SER A 80 -18.00 3.60 -10.56
C SER A 80 -17.93 2.98 -11.96
N ASP A 81 -17.58 1.70 -12.07
CA ASP A 81 -17.52 0.95 -13.34
C ASP A 81 -18.93 0.56 -13.86
N GLU A 82 -19.87 0.28 -12.97
CA GLU A 82 -21.28 0.03 -13.33
C GLU A 82 -22.01 1.31 -13.76
N LEU A 83 -21.64 2.47 -13.19
CA LEU A 83 -22.24 3.75 -13.57
C LEU A 83 -21.67 4.28 -14.91
N SER A 84 -20.40 4.00 -15.21
CA SER A 84 -19.78 4.37 -16.49
C SER A 84 -20.33 3.55 -17.66
N SER A 85 -20.77 2.32 -17.42
CA SER A 85 -21.35 1.41 -18.43
C SER A 85 -22.84 1.62 -18.70
N GLN A 86 -23.60 2.31 -17.83
CA GLN A 86 -25.01 2.67 -18.08
C GLN A 86 -25.21 3.95 -18.89
N THR A 87 -24.14 4.67 -19.23
CA THR A 87 -24.24 5.90 -20.05
C THR A 87 -24.25 5.59 -21.56
N GLU A 88 -24.03 4.33 -21.95
CA GLU A 88 -23.94 3.89 -23.35
C GLU A 88 -25.04 2.85 -23.66
N GLY A 89 -26.30 3.27 -23.62
CA GLY A 89 -27.40 2.54 -24.28
C GLY A 89 -28.72 2.49 -23.52
N ASN A 90 -29.68 3.34 -23.91
CA ASN A 90 -30.94 2.88 -24.53
C ASN A 90 -31.83 4.07 -24.99
N GLU A 91 -32.19 4.02 -26.28
CA GLU A 91 -33.43 4.45 -26.96
C GLU A 91 -33.98 5.89 -26.89
N GLY A 92 -34.22 6.42 -28.08
CA GLY A 92 -34.81 7.73 -28.32
C GLY A 92 -36.32 7.81 -28.15
N CYS A 93 -36.77 9.03 -27.89
CA CYS A 93 -38.06 9.56 -28.32
C CYS A 93 -37.94 11.09 -28.43
N GLU A 94 -38.12 11.63 -29.63
CA GLU A 94 -38.16 13.07 -29.92
C GLU A 94 -39.41 13.74 -29.36
N MET A 95 -39.27 14.97 -28.81
CA MET A 95 -40.10 16.12 -29.19
C MET A 95 -39.54 17.47 -28.66
N LYS A 96 -39.06 18.30 -29.61
CA LYS A 96 -39.06 19.79 -29.71
C LYS A 96 -38.26 20.69 -28.73
N THR A 97 -37.17 21.26 -29.29
CA THR A 97 -36.82 22.71 -29.46
C THR A 97 -37.54 23.75 -28.58
N VAL A 98 -36.93 24.80 -27.99
CA VAL A 98 -35.72 25.56 -28.35
C VAL A 98 -35.29 26.49 -27.19
N THR A 99 -33.98 26.65 -27.03
CA THR A 99 -33.17 27.75 -26.43
C THR A 99 -33.43 28.24 -25.01
N GLU A 100 -32.43 28.03 -24.14
CA GLU A 100 -31.75 29.16 -23.47
C GLU A 100 -30.29 28.77 -23.14
N THR A 101 -29.42 29.72 -23.43
CA THR A 101 -27.97 29.63 -23.48
C THR A 101 -27.35 29.70 -22.09
N GLU A 102 -26.72 28.62 -21.62
CA GLU A 102 -25.60 28.71 -20.66
C GLU A 102 -24.55 27.64 -21.00
N GLU A 103 -23.52 28.04 -21.74
CA GLU A 103 -22.28 27.30 -21.89
C GLU A 103 -21.59 27.16 -20.52
N ARG A 104 -21.92 26.10 -19.78
CA ARG A 104 -21.03 25.58 -18.73
C ARG A 104 -20.02 24.67 -19.41
N THR A 105 -18.98 25.32 -19.90
CA THR A 105 -17.74 24.72 -20.39
C THR A 105 -17.29 23.59 -19.46
N LEU A 106 -17.27 22.38 -20.01
CA LEU A 106 -16.73 21.17 -19.42
C LEU A 106 -15.23 21.37 -19.18
N LYS A 107 -14.84 21.72 -17.95
CA LYS A 107 -13.45 21.68 -17.51
C LYS A 107 -13.10 20.26 -17.06
N VAL A 108 -12.45 19.50 -17.93
CA VAL A 108 -11.49 18.43 -17.56
C VAL A 108 -10.40 18.52 -18.64
N PRO A 109 -9.09 18.68 -18.34
CA PRO A 109 -8.33 17.66 -17.60
C PRO A 109 -7.05 18.15 -16.87
N GLU A 110 -7.10 19.19 -16.04
CA GLU A 110 -5.96 19.48 -15.13
C GLU A 110 -5.82 18.38 -14.07
N GLU A 111 -6.97 17.86 -13.60
CA GLU A 111 -7.05 16.74 -12.65
C GLU A 111 -6.54 15.40 -13.21
N LEU A 112 -6.73 15.14 -14.52
CA LEU A 112 -6.21 13.91 -15.14
C LEU A 112 -4.69 13.96 -15.30
N ALA A 113 -4.13 15.12 -15.63
CA ALA A 113 -2.70 15.33 -15.71
C ALA A 113 -2.03 15.23 -14.33
N GLU A 114 -2.68 15.70 -13.27
CA GLU A 114 -2.22 15.51 -11.89
C GLU A 114 -2.27 14.04 -11.45
N ILE A 115 -3.31 13.30 -11.83
CA ILE A 115 -3.42 11.86 -11.54
C ILE A 115 -2.31 11.08 -12.26
N GLU A 116 -2.08 11.34 -13.55
CA GLU A 116 -1.01 10.71 -14.33
C GLU A 116 0.39 11.08 -13.78
N TYR A 117 0.58 12.34 -13.37
CA TYR A 117 1.83 12.79 -12.75
C TYR A 117 2.10 12.07 -11.42
N MET A 118 1.07 11.94 -10.57
CA MET A 118 1.16 11.24 -9.29
C MET A 118 1.41 9.75 -9.48
N GLU A 119 0.75 9.11 -10.45
CA GLU A 119 0.98 7.72 -10.81
C GLU A 119 2.43 7.48 -11.29
N ASN A 120 2.94 8.35 -12.16
CA ASN A 120 4.32 8.28 -12.64
C ASN A 120 5.34 8.48 -11.50
N MET A 121 5.05 9.37 -10.55
CA MET A 121 5.85 9.56 -9.34
C MET A 121 5.85 8.33 -8.45
N TYR A 122 4.67 7.74 -8.20
CA TYR A 122 4.53 6.52 -7.40
C TYR A 122 5.26 5.35 -8.05
N MET A 123 5.12 5.16 -9.37
CA MET A 123 5.80 4.10 -10.12
C MET A 123 7.32 4.25 -10.08
N LYS A 124 7.85 5.48 -10.15
CA LYS A 124 9.29 5.76 -9.99
C LYS A 124 9.77 5.43 -8.58
N LEU A 125 9.01 5.82 -7.56
CA LEU A 125 9.32 5.53 -6.15
C LEU A 125 9.32 4.03 -5.88
N VAL A 126 8.28 3.31 -6.32
CA VAL A 126 8.17 1.85 -6.19
C VAL A 126 9.32 1.15 -6.92
N SER A 127 9.65 1.58 -8.14
CA SER A 127 10.78 1.02 -8.90
C SER A 127 12.13 1.24 -8.21
N SER A 128 12.32 2.41 -7.60
CA SER A 128 13.52 2.73 -6.82
C SER A 128 13.62 1.84 -5.57
N VAL A 129 12.52 1.71 -4.81
CA VAL A 129 12.44 0.84 -3.63
C VAL A 129 12.71 -0.62 -4.01
N LEU A 130 12.10 -1.12 -5.07
CA LEU A 130 12.32 -2.50 -5.55
C LEU A 130 13.78 -2.75 -5.95
N ARG A 131 14.45 -1.76 -6.55
CA ARG A 131 15.88 -1.83 -6.87
C ARG A 131 16.72 -1.92 -5.60
N VAL A 132 16.48 -1.03 -4.64
CA VAL A 132 17.17 -1.03 -3.34
C VAL A 132 16.95 -2.36 -2.60
N LEU A 133 15.72 -2.89 -2.62
CA LEU A 133 15.42 -4.19 -2.03
C LEU A 133 16.13 -5.36 -2.74
N LYS A 134 16.26 -5.31 -4.08
CA LYS A 134 17.07 -6.28 -4.84
C LYS A 134 18.55 -6.17 -4.51
N GLU A 135 19.09 -4.98 -4.34
CA GLU A 135 20.49 -4.75 -3.93
C GLU A 135 20.75 -5.28 -2.51
N ILE A 136 19.85 -5.01 -1.56
CA ILE A 136 19.91 -5.53 -0.19
C ILE A 136 19.80 -7.07 -0.17
N ARG A 137 18.99 -7.65 -1.06
CA ARG A 137 18.83 -9.12 -1.19
C ARG A 137 20.00 -9.77 -1.93
N GLY A 138 20.67 -9.03 -2.83
CA GLY A 138 21.70 -9.49 -3.73
C GLY A 138 23.08 -9.75 -3.10
N GLY A 139 23.33 -9.37 -1.84
CA GLY A 139 24.61 -9.67 -1.22
C GLY A 139 24.68 -9.43 0.28
N SER A 140 24.83 -10.50 1.05
CA SER A 140 25.35 -10.44 2.42
C SER A 140 26.89 -10.48 2.35
N SER A 141 27.58 -9.46 2.88
CA SER A 141 29.04 -9.42 2.99
C SER A 141 29.62 -10.51 3.93
N THR A 142 28.77 -11.34 4.54
CA THR A 142 29.19 -12.51 5.30
C THR A 142 28.31 -13.70 4.93
N VAL A 143 28.69 -14.42 3.88
CA VAL A 143 28.24 -15.79 3.65
C VAL A 143 28.94 -16.66 4.70
N SER A 144 28.16 -17.17 5.63
CA SER A 144 28.60 -18.15 6.65
C SER A 144 27.80 -19.43 6.47
N MET A 145 28.35 -20.58 6.89
CA MET A 145 27.68 -21.89 6.89
C MET A 145 26.30 -21.89 7.59
N PHE A 146 26.00 -20.88 8.40
CA PHE A 146 24.71 -20.69 9.11
C PHE A 146 23.72 -19.74 8.40
N SER A 147 23.97 -19.43 7.13
CA SER A 147 23.06 -18.64 6.29
C SER A 147 21.97 -19.56 5.76
N LEU A 148 20.71 -19.20 5.95
CA LEU A 148 19.60 -19.97 5.36
C LEU A 148 19.55 -19.72 3.86
N LEU A 149 19.25 -20.78 3.11
CA LEU A 149 19.05 -20.73 1.67
C LEU A 149 17.86 -19.81 1.34
N PRO A 150 17.94 -19.05 0.23
CA PRO A 150 16.83 -18.22 -0.21
C PRO A 150 15.63 -19.11 -0.58
N LEU A 151 14.42 -18.65 -0.25
CA LEU A 151 13.17 -19.16 -0.82
C LEU A 151 13.03 -18.70 -2.27
#